data_AF-A0A946PHY8-F1
#
_entry.id   AF-A0A946PHY8-F1
#
_cell.length_a   1.000
_cell.length_b   1.000
_cell.length_c   1.000
_cell.angle_alpha   90.00
_cell.angle_beta   90.00
_cell.angle_gamma   90.00
#
_symmetry.space_group_name_H-M   'P 1'
#
loop_
_entity.id
_entity.type
_entity.pdbx_description
1 polymer ?
#
loop_
_entity_poly.entity_id
_entity_poly.type
_entity_poly.pdbx_seq_one_letter_code
_entity_poly.pdbx_strand_id
1 'polypeptide(L)'
;WNKRVEMQAAVQKYVTHSISSTINLPNDVSLDEVSNIYLESWKQGTKGITVYRDGSRAGVLVSADEKKDAVLENSEFRETKAPSRPKRLDAKVVRFQNKKEKWIAVVGLLNGRPYEIFTGKTEDVFNMPAAVEYGWIIKNKREDGSSQYDFQYEDKEGYKVTMGGLSRSFDKEFWNYAKLISGVLRHGMPLHYVVDLIGKMNLYDENINTWKSGVVRALKTFIANGTTVSDHTCGECGDEGLVYEEGCLKCVSCGYSKCG
;
A
#
# COMPACT_ATOMS: atom_id res chain seq x y z
N TRP A 1 0.22 -32.73 -18.30
CA TRP A 1 0.10 -33.72 -17.21
C TRP A 1 0.47 -35.15 -17.66
N ASN A 2 0.13 -35.59 -18.88
CA ASN A 2 0.48 -36.93 -19.42
C ASN A 2 1.94 -37.35 -19.16
N LYS A 3 2.92 -36.54 -19.57
CA LYS A 3 4.35 -36.82 -19.33
C LYS A 3 4.72 -36.98 -17.85
N ARG A 4 4.00 -36.31 -16.93
CA ARG A 4 4.23 -36.47 -15.48
C ARG A 4 3.75 -37.84 -15.00
N VAL A 5 2.61 -38.31 -15.52
CA VAL A 5 2.08 -39.65 -15.23
C VAL A 5 3.03 -40.71 -15.78
N GLU A 6 3.48 -40.58 -17.02
CA GLU A 6 4.47 -41.50 -17.63
C GLU A 6 5.76 -41.59 -16.83
N MET A 7 6.30 -40.43 -16.44
CA MET A 7 7.50 -40.36 -15.60
C MET A 7 7.28 -41.03 -14.25
N GLN A 8 6.15 -40.76 -13.59
CA GLN A 8 5.84 -41.39 -12.31
C GLN A 8 5.66 -42.91 -12.44
N ALA A 9 4.97 -43.37 -13.49
CA ALA A 9 4.76 -44.79 -13.75
C ALA A 9 6.08 -45.53 -14.04
N ALA A 10 6.99 -44.92 -14.79
CA ALA A 10 8.31 -45.48 -15.05
C ALA A 10 9.11 -45.68 -13.76
N VAL A 11 9.10 -44.68 -12.88
CA VAL A 11 9.79 -44.75 -11.57
C VAL A 11 9.09 -45.71 -10.62
N GLN A 12 7.75 -45.77 -10.63
CA GLN A 12 6.95 -46.59 -9.72
C GLN A 12 7.27 -48.09 -9.81
N LYS A 13 7.76 -48.59 -10.97
CA LYS A 13 8.21 -49.97 -11.17
C LYS A 13 9.36 -50.38 -10.24
N TYR A 14 10.17 -49.41 -9.81
CA TYR A 14 11.35 -49.64 -8.97
C TYR A 14 11.13 -49.19 -7.51
N VAL A 15 9.91 -48.76 -7.16
CA VAL A 15 9.57 -48.27 -5.82
C VAL A 15 8.52 -49.19 -5.19
N THR A 16 8.93 -49.87 -4.13
CA THR A 16 8.06 -50.79 -3.35
C THR A 16 6.95 -50.05 -2.61
N HIS A 17 7.19 -48.81 -2.21
CA HIS A 17 6.22 -47.90 -1.59
C HIS A 17 5.52 -47.00 -2.64
N SER A 18 4.67 -46.07 -2.19
CA SER A 18 3.98 -45.09 -3.06
C SER A 18 4.82 -43.83 -3.26
N ILE A 19 4.61 -43.14 -4.39
CA ILE A 19 5.27 -41.87 -4.72
C ILE A 19 4.29 -40.73 -4.48
N SER A 20 4.68 -39.75 -3.66
CA SER A 20 3.91 -38.52 -3.47
C SER A 20 4.27 -37.52 -4.57
N SER A 21 3.36 -37.34 -5.54
CA SER A 21 3.52 -36.36 -6.62
C SER A 21 2.21 -35.65 -6.91
N THR A 22 2.29 -34.32 -7.00
CA THR A 22 1.15 -33.45 -7.29
C THR A 22 1.23 -32.92 -8.71
N ILE A 23 0.15 -33.10 -9.47
CA ILE A 23 -0.08 -32.45 -10.76
C ILE A 23 -0.86 -31.16 -10.50
N ASN A 24 -0.20 -30.03 -10.70
CA ASN A 24 -0.85 -28.72 -10.67
C ASN A 24 -1.55 -28.47 -12.01
N LEU A 25 -2.83 -28.11 -11.97
CA LEU A 25 -3.68 -27.83 -13.13
C LEU A 25 -4.21 -26.39 -13.05
N PRO A 26 -4.48 -25.73 -14.18
CA PRO A 26 -5.08 -24.40 -14.20
C PRO A 26 -6.53 -24.43 -13.68
N ASN A 27 -7.06 -23.28 -13.26
CA ASN A 27 -8.38 -23.17 -12.63
C ASN A 27 -9.54 -23.50 -13.60
N ASP A 28 -9.34 -23.26 -14.90
CA ASP A 28 -10.31 -23.52 -15.97
C ASP A 28 -10.31 -24.97 -16.48
N VAL A 29 -9.50 -25.86 -15.90
CA VAL A 29 -9.43 -27.27 -16.33
C VAL A 29 -10.78 -27.97 -16.18
N SER A 30 -11.14 -28.73 -17.21
CA SER A 30 -12.43 -29.46 -17.24
C SER A 30 -12.45 -30.65 -16.27
N LEU A 31 -13.65 -31.04 -15.84
CA LEU A 31 -13.84 -32.23 -15.02
C LEU A 31 -13.40 -33.51 -15.76
N ASP A 32 -13.62 -33.56 -17.07
CA ASP A 32 -13.23 -34.69 -17.91
C ASP A 32 -11.71 -34.84 -18.00
N GLU A 33 -10.96 -33.73 -18.09
CA GLU A 33 -9.49 -33.78 -18.05
C GLU A 33 -8.97 -34.29 -16.70
N VAL A 34 -9.58 -33.88 -15.59
CA VAL A 34 -9.22 -34.41 -14.26
C VAL A 34 -9.52 -35.90 -14.15
N SER A 35 -10.68 -36.34 -14.66
CA SER A 35 -11.05 -37.76 -14.74
C SER A 35 -10.04 -38.57 -15.57
N ASN A 36 -9.63 -38.04 -16.72
CA ASN A 36 -8.65 -38.67 -17.60
C ASN A 36 -7.29 -38.83 -16.91
N ILE A 37 -6.85 -37.89 -16.06
CA ILE A 37 -5.62 -38.03 -15.28
C ILE A 37 -5.70 -39.25 -14.37
N TYR A 38 -6.81 -39.46 -13.67
CA TYR A 38 -6.98 -40.60 -12.78
C TYR A 38 -7.01 -41.93 -13.54
N LEU A 39 -7.79 -41.99 -14.62
CA LEU A 39 -7.90 -43.20 -15.45
C LEU A 39 -6.57 -43.58 -16.08
N GLU A 40 -5.84 -42.61 -16.61
CA GLU A 40 -4.53 -42.85 -17.24
C GLU A 40 -3.48 -43.26 -16.21
N SER A 41 -3.47 -42.62 -15.04
CA SER A 41 -2.57 -43.00 -13.94
C SER A 41 -2.82 -44.43 -13.45
N TRP A 42 -4.08 -44.86 -13.42
CA TRP A 42 -4.45 -46.24 -13.08
C TRP A 42 -3.99 -47.23 -14.16
N LYS A 43 -4.25 -46.93 -15.45
CA LYS A 43 -3.82 -47.78 -16.59
C LYS A 43 -2.30 -47.99 -16.61
N GLN A 44 -1.53 -46.96 -16.24
CA GLN A 44 -0.06 -47.03 -16.21
C GLN A 44 0.50 -47.67 -14.93
N GLY A 45 -0.35 -48.13 -14.01
CA GLY A 45 0.05 -48.89 -12.82
C GLY A 45 0.63 -48.04 -11.69
N THR A 46 0.30 -46.74 -11.64
CA THR A 46 0.69 -45.90 -10.50
C THR A 46 -0.11 -46.28 -9.24
N LYS A 47 0.52 -46.23 -8.06
CA LYS A 47 -0.14 -46.57 -6.78
C LYS A 47 -0.99 -45.42 -6.21
N GLY A 48 -0.82 -44.22 -6.74
CA GLY A 48 -1.54 -43.02 -6.32
C GLY A 48 -1.12 -41.80 -7.12
N ILE A 49 -2.03 -40.84 -7.26
CA ILE A 49 -1.78 -39.57 -7.94
C ILE A 49 -2.50 -38.46 -7.18
N THR A 50 -1.83 -37.33 -7.00
CA THR A 50 -2.42 -36.14 -6.38
C THR A 50 -2.65 -35.09 -7.45
N VAL A 51 -3.86 -34.54 -7.50
CA VAL A 51 -4.20 -33.43 -8.39
C VAL A 51 -4.51 -32.21 -7.55
N TYR A 52 -3.93 -31.08 -7.94
CA TYR A 52 -4.28 -29.77 -7.39
C TYR A 52 -4.74 -28.88 -8.52
N ARG A 53 -6.02 -28.51 -8.52
CA ARG A 53 -6.56 -27.51 -9.43
C ARG A 53 -6.38 -26.15 -8.77
N ASP A 54 -5.78 -25.21 -9.50
CA ASP A 54 -5.61 -23.85 -9.02
C ASP A 54 -6.96 -23.24 -8.59
N GLY A 55 -6.97 -22.51 -7.48
CA GLY A 55 -8.18 -21.95 -6.88
C GLY A 55 -9.17 -22.95 -6.24
N SER A 56 -8.91 -24.27 -6.24
CA SER A 56 -9.85 -25.27 -5.69
C SER A 56 -9.85 -25.40 -4.16
N ARG A 57 -8.93 -24.72 -3.46
CA ARG A 57 -8.87 -24.65 -2.00
C ARG A 57 -8.70 -23.19 -1.59
N ALA A 58 -9.58 -22.72 -0.70
CA ALA A 58 -9.40 -21.42 -0.08
C ALA A 58 -8.11 -21.42 0.76
N GLY A 59 -7.21 -20.46 0.52
CA GLY A 59 -6.04 -20.21 1.37
C GLY A 59 -4.71 -20.86 0.97
N VAL A 60 -4.57 -21.44 -0.24
CA VAL A 60 -3.24 -21.80 -0.76
C VAL A 60 -2.63 -20.58 -1.45
N LEU A 61 -1.35 -20.31 -1.18
CA LEU A 61 -0.54 -19.21 -1.71
C LEU A 61 -0.86 -18.97 -3.20
N VAL A 62 -1.64 -17.92 -3.46
CA VAL A 62 -1.92 -17.43 -4.81
C VAL A 62 -0.57 -17.00 -5.39
N SER A 63 -0.09 -17.74 -6.39
CA SER A 63 0.99 -17.29 -7.26
C SER A 63 0.62 -15.90 -7.76
N ALA A 64 1.54 -14.95 -7.57
CA ALA A 64 1.34 -13.54 -7.86
C ALA A 64 1.32 -13.28 -9.37
N ASP A 65 0.33 -13.82 -10.06
CA ASP A 65 0.04 -13.48 -11.45
C ASP A 65 -1.27 -12.70 -11.49
N GLU A 66 -1.07 -11.38 -11.55
CA GLU A 66 -1.91 -10.37 -12.18
C GLU A 66 -3.44 -10.53 -12.05
N LYS A 67 -3.98 -10.00 -10.95
CA LYS A 67 -5.26 -9.26 -11.03
C LYS A 67 -4.95 -7.77 -11.07
N LYS A 68 -4.70 -7.26 -12.28
CA LYS A 68 -5.01 -5.88 -12.61
C LYS A 68 -6.54 -5.72 -12.59
N ASP A 69 -6.96 -4.60 -11.99
CA ASP A 69 -8.27 -3.96 -12.15
C ASP A 69 -9.49 -4.62 -11.49
N ALA A 70 -9.63 -4.38 -10.18
CA ALA A 70 -10.88 -3.99 -9.52
C ALA A 70 -10.58 -3.64 -8.04
N VAL A 71 -10.14 -2.41 -7.77
CA VAL A 71 -9.72 -1.98 -6.41
C VAL A 71 -10.93 -1.72 -5.48
N LEU A 72 -12.17 -1.86 -5.96
CA LEU A 72 -13.36 -1.45 -5.20
C LEU A 72 -14.37 -2.58 -4.90
N GLU A 73 -14.22 -3.78 -5.47
CA GLU A 73 -15.04 -4.94 -5.08
C GLU A 73 -14.27 -5.85 -4.12
N ASN A 74 -14.10 -5.42 -2.87
CA ASN A 74 -13.71 -6.33 -1.79
C ASN A 74 -14.97 -6.71 -1.00
N SER A 75 -15.64 -7.78 -1.42
CA SER A 75 -16.80 -8.36 -0.70
C SER A 75 -16.42 -9.06 0.60
N GLU A 76 -15.12 -9.20 0.90
CA GLU A 76 -14.60 -9.89 2.09
C GLU A 76 -13.58 -9.03 2.83
N PHE A 77 -13.68 -8.99 4.17
CA PHE A 77 -12.70 -8.35 5.04
C PHE A 77 -11.39 -9.16 5.02
N ARG A 78 -10.26 -8.51 4.68
CA ARG A 78 -8.94 -9.17 4.60
C ARG A 78 -7.94 -8.49 5.52
N GLU A 79 -7.21 -9.30 6.28
CA GLU A 79 -6.04 -8.84 7.03
C GLU A 79 -4.85 -8.67 6.07
N THR A 80 -4.19 -7.51 6.11
CA THR A 80 -3.03 -7.21 5.27
C THR A 80 -1.76 -7.13 6.11
N LYS A 81 -0.63 -7.55 5.53
CA LYS A 81 0.70 -7.35 6.12
C LYS A 81 1.40 -6.17 5.46
N ALA A 82 1.87 -5.22 6.26
CA ALA A 82 2.67 -4.10 5.77
C ALA A 82 3.97 -4.60 5.11
N PRO A 83 4.37 -4.04 3.94
CA PRO A 83 5.63 -4.38 3.33
C PRO A 83 6.81 -3.95 4.21
N SER A 84 7.90 -4.71 4.16
CA SER A 84 9.11 -4.42 4.92
C SER A 84 9.67 -3.05 4.54
N ARG A 85 9.88 -2.18 5.53
CA ARG A 85 10.44 -0.84 5.31
C ARG A 85 11.89 -0.93 4.82
N PRO A 86 12.23 -0.40 3.63
CA PRO A 86 13.61 -0.26 3.19
C PRO A 86 14.44 0.65 4.11
N LYS A 87 15.77 0.59 4.02
CA LYS A 87 16.65 1.48 4.80
C LYS A 87 16.47 2.95 4.41
N ARG A 88 16.34 3.20 3.10
CA ARG A 88 16.13 4.51 2.48
C ARG A 88 14.79 4.51 1.76
N LEU A 89 13.98 5.53 1.99
CA LEU A 89 12.75 5.81 1.25
C LEU A 89 12.92 7.14 0.53
N ASP A 90 12.39 7.26 -0.68
CA ASP A 90 12.21 8.58 -1.31
C ASP A 90 11.21 9.37 -0.49
N ALA A 91 11.32 10.69 -0.51
CA ALA A 91 10.44 11.53 0.28
C ALA A 91 10.15 12.85 -0.40
N LYS A 92 8.92 13.32 -0.18
CA LYS A 92 8.46 14.64 -0.60
C LYS A 92 8.11 15.47 0.63
N VAL A 93 8.51 16.72 0.61
CA VAL A 93 8.31 17.71 1.67
C VAL A 93 7.12 18.58 1.29
N VAL A 94 6.09 18.57 2.12
CA VAL A 94 4.91 19.43 1.99
C VAL A 94 4.89 20.41 3.16
N ARG A 95 4.80 21.70 2.84
CA ARG A 95 4.75 22.77 3.84
C ARG A 95 3.32 23.25 3.99
N PHE A 96 2.87 23.48 5.22
CA PHE A 96 1.54 24.00 5.50
C PHE A 96 1.54 24.88 6.75
N GLN A 97 0.50 25.69 6.91
CA GLN A 97 0.29 26.47 8.13
C GLN A 97 -0.68 25.75 9.05
N ASN A 98 -0.34 25.69 10.33
CA ASN A 98 -1.22 25.25 11.41
C ASN A 98 -1.49 26.45 12.32
N LYS A 99 -2.66 27.08 12.17
CA LYS A 99 -2.94 28.40 12.75
C LYS A 99 -1.84 29.42 12.37
N LYS A 100 -1.06 29.89 13.35
CA LYS A 100 0.04 30.86 13.13
C LYS A 100 1.41 30.20 12.97
N GLU A 101 1.51 28.88 13.16
CA GLU A 101 2.76 28.15 13.11
C GLU A 101 3.01 27.56 11.73
N LYS A 102 4.27 27.58 11.29
CA LYS A 102 4.69 26.93 10.05
C LYS A 102 5.01 25.46 10.32
N TRP A 103 4.37 24.57 9.59
CA TRP A 103 4.52 23.13 9.72
C TRP A 103 5.03 22.49 8.43
N ILE A 104 5.68 21.35 8.59
CA ILE A 104 6.23 20.53 7.52
C ILE A 104 5.71 19.11 7.69
N ALA A 105 5.29 18.50 6.58
CA ALA A 105 5.06 17.07 6.44
C ALA A 105 6.10 16.48 5.48
N VAL A 106 6.91 15.55 5.95
CA VAL A 106 7.81 14.74 5.14
C VAL A 106 7.12 13.41 4.88
N VAL A 107 6.69 13.19 3.65
CA VAL A 107 5.98 11.97 3.23
C VAL A 107 6.99 11.03 2.58
N GLY A 108 7.21 9.87 3.20
CA GLY A 108 8.03 8.79 2.66
C GLY A 108 7.25 7.98 1.63
N LEU A 109 7.90 7.69 0.51
CA LEU A 109 7.33 7.02 -0.65
C LEU A 109 7.99 5.65 -0.83
N LEU A 110 7.16 4.62 -0.98
CA LEU A 110 7.57 3.29 -1.41
C LEU A 110 7.00 3.06 -2.81
N ASN A 111 7.87 2.97 -3.82
CA ASN A 111 7.48 2.82 -5.22
C ASN A 111 6.48 3.91 -5.69
N GLY A 112 6.73 5.16 -5.31
CA GLY A 112 5.87 6.31 -5.64
C GLY A 112 4.59 6.44 -4.79
N ARG A 113 4.24 5.45 -3.98
CA ARG A 113 3.07 5.49 -3.09
C ARG A 113 3.45 5.99 -1.68
N PRO A 114 2.65 6.88 -1.06
CA PRO A 114 2.82 7.24 0.36
C PRO A 114 2.84 6.01 1.26
N TYR A 115 3.94 5.86 2.00
CA TYR A 115 4.22 4.75 2.91
C TYR A 115 4.27 5.20 4.37
N GLU A 116 4.80 6.39 4.64
CA GLU A 116 4.84 6.95 5.99
C GLU A 116 4.84 8.48 5.95
N ILE A 117 4.48 9.09 7.06
CA ILE A 117 4.45 10.55 7.19
C ILE A 117 5.08 10.98 8.52
N PHE A 118 5.93 12.00 8.45
CA PHE A 118 6.52 12.67 9.60
C PHE A 118 6.08 14.13 9.55
N THR A 119 5.51 14.68 10.63
CA THR A 119 4.99 16.05 10.62
C THR A 119 5.35 16.82 11.87
N GLY A 120 5.83 18.05 11.73
CA GLY A 120 6.15 18.91 12.88
C GLY A 120 6.27 20.37 12.52
N LYS A 121 6.55 21.19 13.54
CA LYS A 121 6.83 22.61 13.37
C LYS A 121 8.11 22.81 12.58
N THR A 122 8.23 23.93 11.88
CA THR A 122 9.45 24.26 11.12
C THR A 122 10.56 24.67 12.09
N GLU A 123 10.22 25.44 13.12
CA GLU A 123 11.16 26.05 14.07
C GLU A 123 11.86 25.02 14.96
N ASP A 124 11.17 23.95 15.36
CA ASP A 124 11.73 22.92 16.25
C ASP A 124 12.58 21.86 15.53
N VAL A 125 12.54 21.84 14.19
CA VAL A 125 12.88 20.61 13.45
C VAL A 125 13.74 20.86 12.22
N PHE A 126 13.54 21.99 11.54
CA PHE A 126 14.06 22.15 10.18
C PHE A 126 14.29 23.63 9.84
N ASN A 127 15.54 24.10 9.94
CA ASN A 127 16.01 25.16 9.04
C ASN A 127 16.22 24.56 7.63
N MET A 128 15.19 23.92 7.10
CA MET A 128 15.22 23.36 5.76
C MET A 128 14.96 24.49 4.77
N PRO A 129 15.86 24.71 3.80
CA PRO A 129 15.65 25.71 2.77
C PRO A 129 14.31 25.50 2.07
N ALA A 130 13.59 26.60 1.79
CA ALA A 130 12.27 26.53 1.15
C ALA A 130 12.29 25.82 -0.21
N ALA A 131 13.46 25.83 -0.90
CA ALA A 131 13.66 25.18 -2.18
C ALA A 131 13.72 23.64 -2.12
N VAL A 132 13.86 23.04 -0.94
CA VAL A 132 13.94 21.58 -0.80
C VAL A 132 12.53 21.01 -0.82
N GLU A 133 12.18 20.32 -1.89
CA GLU A 133 10.88 19.65 -2.03
C GLU A 133 10.98 18.12 -1.98
N TYR A 134 12.16 17.59 -2.29
CA TYR A 134 12.41 16.16 -2.39
C TYR A 134 13.68 15.77 -1.64
N GLY A 135 13.74 14.51 -1.21
CA GLY A 135 14.88 13.95 -0.52
C GLY A 135 14.63 12.49 -0.15
N TRP A 136 15.24 12.05 0.94
CA TRP A 136 15.21 10.67 1.39
C TRP A 136 15.06 10.56 2.90
N ILE A 137 14.29 9.57 3.35
CA ILE A 137 14.18 9.22 4.77
C ILE A 137 15.04 7.98 5.03
N ILE A 138 16.06 8.14 5.87
CA ILE A 138 16.99 7.09 6.25
C ILE A 138 16.66 6.61 7.66
N LYS A 139 16.48 5.30 7.83
CA LYS A 139 16.32 4.70 9.15
C LYS A 139 17.65 4.20 9.67
N ASN A 140 18.00 4.68 10.85
CA ASN A 140 19.16 4.28 11.64
C ASN A 140 18.69 3.59 12.92
N LYS A 141 19.45 2.60 13.39
CA LYS A 141 19.26 2.00 14.72
C LYS A 141 20.25 2.65 15.67
N ARG A 142 19.76 3.11 16.82
CA ARG A 142 20.60 3.62 17.91
C ARG A 142 21.12 2.46 18.76
N GLU A 143 22.12 2.76 19.57
CA GLU A 143 22.74 1.81 20.51
C GLU A 143 21.74 1.25 21.53
N ASP A 144 20.73 2.05 21.91
CA ASP A 144 19.63 1.65 22.80
C ASP A 144 18.56 0.76 22.12
N GLY A 145 18.75 0.41 20.84
CA GLY A 145 17.80 -0.36 20.03
C GLY A 145 16.63 0.45 19.46
N SER A 146 16.49 1.73 19.82
CA SER A 146 15.46 2.60 19.24
C SER A 146 15.78 2.96 17.79
N SER A 147 14.73 3.25 17.01
CA SER A 147 14.89 3.67 15.61
C SER A 147 14.93 5.18 15.52
N GLN A 148 15.96 5.71 14.87
CA GLN A 148 16.10 7.09 14.47
C GLN A 148 15.81 7.24 12.99
N TYR A 149 15.08 8.29 12.62
CA TYR A 149 14.77 8.62 11.24
C TYR A 149 15.39 9.97 10.91
N ASP A 150 16.17 10.01 9.85
CA ASP A 150 16.86 11.21 9.39
C ASP A 150 16.39 11.54 7.98
N PHE A 151 16.23 12.82 7.69
CA PHE A 151 15.92 13.31 6.35
C PHE A 151 17.23 13.74 5.67
N GLN A 152 17.47 13.28 4.45
CA GLN A 152 18.63 13.65 3.65
C GLN A 152 18.17 14.24 2.33
N TYR A 153 18.77 15.34 1.90
CA TYR A 153 18.52 15.93 0.59
C TYR A 153 19.85 16.34 -0.06
N GLU A 154 19.77 16.65 -1.35
CA GLU A 154 20.89 17.20 -2.11
C GLU A 154 20.70 18.71 -2.24
N ASP A 155 21.72 19.48 -1.88
CA ASP A 155 21.68 20.93 -2.02
C ASP A 155 21.94 21.37 -3.48
N LYS A 156 21.99 22.68 -3.72
CA LYS A 156 22.19 23.25 -5.06
C LYS A 156 23.58 22.93 -5.65
N GLU A 157 24.54 22.55 -4.81
CA GLU A 157 25.91 22.26 -5.19
C GLU A 157 26.18 20.74 -5.28
N GLY A 158 25.15 19.91 -5.06
CA GLY A 158 25.26 18.46 -5.13
C GLY A 158 25.70 17.79 -3.83
N TYR A 159 25.83 18.53 -2.74
CA TYR A 159 26.22 17.95 -1.45
C TYR A 159 25.02 17.36 -0.72
N LYS A 160 25.25 16.20 -0.09
CA LYS A 160 24.24 15.53 0.73
C LYS A 160 24.16 16.16 2.10
N VAL A 161 23.07 16.85 2.37
CA VAL A 161 22.78 17.43 3.68
C VAL A 161 21.85 16.48 4.43
N THR A 162 22.25 16.06 5.64
CA THR A 162 21.45 15.18 6.49
C THR A 162 20.94 15.95 7.70
N MET A 163 19.63 15.98 7.84
CA MET A 163 18.90 16.53 8.97
C MET A 163 18.46 15.38 9.87
N GLY A 164 19.11 15.30 11.04
CA GLY A 164 18.89 14.20 11.97
C GLY A 164 17.62 14.37 12.79
N GLY A 165 16.97 13.24 13.12
CA GLY A 165 15.99 13.18 14.20
C GLY A 165 14.60 13.69 13.85
N LEU A 166 14.06 13.32 12.68
CA LEU A 166 12.63 13.47 12.34
C LEU A 166 11.76 13.07 13.55
N SER A 167 12.05 11.94 14.19
CA SER A 167 11.27 11.41 15.32
C SER A 167 11.39 12.17 16.65
N ARG A 168 12.40 13.04 16.83
CA ARG A 168 12.66 13.75 18.11
C ARG A 168 11.82 15.03 18.24
N SER A 169 11.23 15.43 17.13
CA SER A 169 10.92 16.82 16.86
C SER A 169 9.43 17.13 16.89
N PHE A 170 8.66 16.20 17.44
CA PHE A 170 7.21 16.24 17.41
C PHE A 170 6.68 16.16 18.82
N ASP A 171 5.76 17.07 19.12
CA ASP A 171 4.87 16.90 20.25
C ASP A 171 4.25 15.49 20.21
N LYS A 172 4.18 14.86 21.39
CA LYS A 172 3.83 13.45 21.57
C LYS A 172 2.47 13.13 20.96
N GLU A 173 1.53 14.06 20.97
CA GLU A 173 0.19 13.87 20.45
C GLU A 173 0.18 13.77 18.91
N PHE A 174 0.80 14.73 18.23
CA PHE A 174 0.92 14.73 16.76
C PHE A 174 1.72 13.52 16.26
N TRP A 175 2.75 13.11 17.01
CA TRP A 175 3.54 11.93 16.68
C TRP A 175 2.72 10.64 16.70
N ASN A 176 1.81 10.49 17.67
CA ASN A 176 0.94 9.31 17.75
C ASN A 176 -0.01 9.25 16.55
N TYR A 177 -0.58 10.38 16.13
CA TYR A 177 -1.43 10.43 14.94
C TYR A 177 -0.62 10.18 13.65
N ALA A 178 0.58 10.74 13.52
CA ALA A 178 1.45 10.47 12.37
C ALA A 178 1.82 8.97 12.27
N LYS A 179 2.05 8.29 13.40
CA LYS A 179 2.25 6.84 13.45
C LYS A 179 1.00 6.06 13.02
N LEU A 180 -0.17 6.44 13.50
CA LEU A 180 -1.45 5.83 13.12
C LEU A 180 -1.66 5.94 11.60
N ILE A 181 -1.51 7.14 11.05
CA ILE A 181 -1.64 7.43 9.61
C ILE A 181 -0.61 6.62 8.82
N SER A 182 0.64 6.57 9.28
CA SER A 182 1.67 5.73 8.66
C SER A 182 1.27 4.25 8.68
N GLY A 183 0.65 3.75 9.76
CA GLY A 183 0.08 2.39 9.80
C GLY A 183 -0.93 2.17 8.68
N VAL A 184 -1.94 3.04 8.58
CA VAL A 184 -2.98 2.97 7.55
C VAL A 184 -2.39 2.98 6.13
N LEU A 185 -1.41 3.85 5.87
CA LEU A 185 -0.69 3.92 4.59
C LEU A 185 0.04 2.62 4.27
N ARG A 186 0.78 2.06 5.23
CA ARG A 186 1.55 0.81 5.07
C ARG A 186 0.68 -0.40 4.80
N HIS A 187 -0.54 -0.43 5.35
CA HIS A 187 -1.50 -1.50 5.13
C HIS A 187 -2.22 -1.41 3.78
N GLY A 188 -1.88 -0.41 2.96
CA GLY A 188 -2.32 -0.35 1.57
C GLY A 188 -3.74 0.17 1.40
N MET A 189 -4.31 0.87 2.39
CA MET A 189 -5.60 1.55 2.23
C MET A 189 -5.54 2.54 1.05
N PRO A 190 -6.53 2.55 0.13
CA PRO A 190 -6.58 3.51 -0.96
C PRO A 190 -6.55 4.94 -0.44
N LEU A 191 -5.74 5.81 -1.08
CA LEU A 191 -5.42 7.13 -0.53
C LEU A 191 -6.65 8.04 -0.32
N HIS A 192 -7.67 7.93 -1.16
CA HIS A 192 -8.89 8.72 -1.00
C HIS A 192 -9.63 8.37 0.31
N TYR A 193 -9.72 7.09 0.70
CA TYR A 193 -10.26 6.70 1.99
C TYR A 193 -9.36 7.14 3.15
N VAL A 194 -8.03 7.13 2.99
CA VAL A 194 -7.11 7.64 4.02
C VAL A 194 -7.36 9.13 4.26
N VAL A 195 -7.50 9.91 3.18
CA VAL A 195 -7.77 11.34 3.23
C VAL A 195 -9.13 11.62 3.87
N ASP A 196 -10.16 10.85 3.53
CA ASP A 196 -11.48 10.97 4.12
C ASP A 196 -11.50 10.60 5.62
N LEU A 197 -10.84 9.49 5.99
CA LEU A 197 -10.67 9.05 7.37
C LEU A 197 -10.04 10.17 8.22
N ILE A 198 -8.93 10.73 7.78
CA ILE A 198 -8.23 11.81 8.50
C ILE A 198 -9.10 13.07 8.56
N GLY A 199 -9.78 13.43 7.47
CA GLY A 199 -10.67 14.59 7.43
C GLY A 199 -11.80 14.51 8.44
N LYS A 200 -12.39 13.32 8.60
CA LYS A 200 -13.51 13.04 9.51
C LYS A 200 -13.11 12.89 10.98
N MET A 201 -11.82 12.80 11.31
CA MET A 201 -11.38 12.74 12.71
C MET A 201 -11.83 13.99 13.47
N ASN A 202 -12.67 13.85 14.50
CA ASN A 202 -13.05 14.96 15.35
C ASN A 202 -12.21 14.94 16.62
N LEU A 203 -11.32 15.91 16.75
CA LEU A 203 -10.29 15.94 17.79
C LEU A 203 -10.60 17.08 18.75
N TYR A 204 -10.39 16.87 20.06
CA TYR A 204 -10.80 17.83 21.09
C TYR A 204 -10.03 19.16 21.01
N ASP A 205 -8.80 19.14 20.50
CA ASP A 205 -7.97 20.34 20.33
C ASP A 205 -8.13 20.93 18.92
N GLU A 206 -8.49 22.22 18.85
CA GLU A 206 -8.55 22.99 17.60
C GLU A 206 -7.23 23.03 16.83
N ASN A 207 -6.07 23.08 17.51
CA ASN A 207 -4.75 23.04 16.89
C ASN A 207 -4.54 21.75 16.10
N ILE A 208 -5.11 20.66 16.58
CA ILE A 208 -5.02 19.36 15.90
C ILE A 208 -6.01 19.29 14.74
N ASN A 209 -7.17 19.95 14.86
CA ASN A 209 -8.11 20.08 13.75
C ASN A 209 -7.55 20.88 12.56
N THR A 210 -6.77 21.92 12.82
CA THR A 210 -6.05 22.65 11.76
C THR A 210 -4.86 21.84 11.21
N TRP A 211 -4.18 21.08 12.06
CA TRP A 211 -3.10 20.18 11.64
C TRP A 211 -3.59 19.06 10.73
N LYS A 212 -4.68 18.36 11.08
CA LYS A 212 -5.24 17.28 10.23
C LYS A 212 -5.57 17.81 8.84
N SER A 213 -6.04 19.07 8.75
CA SER A 213 -6.35 19.73 7.47
C SER A 213 -5.10 19.98 6.63
N GLY A 214 -3.95 20.23 7.28
CA GLY A 214 -2.64 20.25 6.63
C GLY A 214 -2.21 18.87 6.11
N VAL A 215 -2.36 17.83 6.93
CA VAL A 215 -2.03 16.45 6.55
C VAL A 215 -2.88 15.94 5.39
N VAL A 216 -4.19 16.19 5.43
CA VAL A 216 -5.13 15.89 4.32
C VAL A 216 -4.65 16.55 3.03
N ARG A 217 -4.28 17.83 3.07
CA ARG A 217 -3.74 18.54 1.90
C ARG A 217 -2.45 17.92 1.39
N ALA A 218 -1.53 17.53 2.28
CA ALA A 218 -0.29 16.88 1.90
C ALA A 218 -0.52 15.55 1.17
N LEU A 219 -1.40 14.69 1.72
CA LEU A 219 -1.69 13.37 1.14
C LEU A 219 -2.50 13.46 -0.17
N LYS A 220 -3.37 14.46 -0.31
CA LYS A 220 -4.12 14.72 -1.56
C LYS A 220 -3.20 14.92 -2.77
N THR A 221 -2.00 15.47 -2.59
CA THR A 221 -1.04 15.68 -3.69
C THR A 221 -0.51 14.39 -4.33
N PHE A 222 -0.79 13.23 -3.74
CA PHE A 222 -0.40 11.91 -4.25
C PHE A 222 -1.57 11.12 -4.85
N ILE A 223 -2.77 11.67 -4.86
CA ILE A 223 -3.92 11.06 -5.54
C ILE A 223 -3.80 11.44 -7.02
N ALA A 224 -3.76 10.44 -7.90
CA ALA A 224 -3.66 10.67 -9.34
C ALA A 224 -4.92 11.36 -9.88
N ASN A 225 -4.74 12.29 -10.81
CA ASN A 225 -5.86 12.91 -11.52
C ASN A 225 -6.67 11.83 -12.26
N GLY A 226 -8.00 11.96 -12.24
CA GLY A 226 -8.93 10.99 -12.81
C GLY A 226 -9.25 9.81 -11.89
N THR A 227 -8.74 9.78 -10.65
CA THR A 227 -9.12 8.75 -9.67
C THR A 227 -10.61 8.89 -9.34
N THR A 228 -11.41 7.90 -9.73
CA THR A 228 -12.86 7.84 -9.49
C THR A 228 -13.16 7.45 -8.05
N VAL A 229 -14.19 8.04 -7.47
CA VAL A 229 -14.69 7.71 -6.13
C VAL A 229 -16.11 7.19 -6.27
N SER A 230 -16.26 5.89 -6.56
CA SER A 230 -17.55 5.22 -6.78
C SER A 230 -18.48 5.26 -5.57
N ASP A 231 -17.93 5.37 -4.37
CA ASP A 231 -18.69 5.23 -3.12
C ASP A 231 -19.36 6.54 -2.67
N HIS A 232 -19.21 7.61 -3.46
CA HIS A 232 -19.76 8.93 -3.14
C HIS A 232 -20.50 9.49 -4.35
N THR A 233 -21.72 9.95 -4.10
CA THR A 233 -22.50 10.73 -5.06
C THR A 233 -22.22 12.22 -4.90
N CYS A 234 -22.36 12.96 -5.99
CA CYS A 234 -22.24 14.40 -6.00
C CYS A 234 -23.33 15.02 -5.12
N GLY A 235 -22.95 15.87 -4.18
CA GLY A 235 -23.90 16.56 -3.30
C GLY A 235 -24.82 17.56 -4.02
N GLU A 236 -24.45 18.02 -5.21
CA GLU A 236 -25.23 18.97 -6.02
C GLU A 236 -26.21 18.26 -6.97
N CYS A 237 -25.74 17.27 -7.74
CA CYS A 237 -26.54 16.64 -8.80
C CYS A 237 -26.88 15.17 -8.55
N GLY A 238 -26.33 14.54 -7.50
CA GLY A 238 -26.57 13.14 -7.16
C GLY A 238 -25.82 12.11 -8.01
N ASP A 239 -25.03 12.54 -9.00
CA ASP A 239 -24.28 11.64 -9.90
C ASP A 239 -23.05 11.01 -9.21
N GLU A 240 -22.72 9.76 -9.57
CA GLU A 240 -21.56 8.99 -9.09
C GLU A 240 -20.24 9.37 -9.78
N GLY A 241 -20.30 10.26 -10.78
CA GLY A 241 -19.15 10.77 -11.55
C GLY A 241 -18.20 11.71 -10.80
N LEU A 242 -17.82 11.41 -9.54
CA LEU A 242 -16.84 12.18 -8.78
C LEU A 242 -15.41 11.68 -9.05
N VAL A 243 -14.55 12.59 -9.49
CA VAL A 243 -13.14 12.33 -9.80
C VAL A 243 -12.22 13.28 -9.05
N TYR A 244 -11.03 12.81 -8.69
CA TYR A 244 -9.97 13.71 -8.21
C TYR A 244 -9.28 14.41 -9.38
N GLU A 245 -9.21 15.74 -9.33
CA GLU A 245 -8.44 16.57 -10.25
C GLU A 245 -7.70 17.66 -9.45
N GLU A 246 -6.37 17.72 -9.62
CA GLU A 246 -5.48 18.65 -8.90
C GLU A 246 -5.62 18.56 -7.36
N GLY A 247 -5.91 17.35 -6.85
CA GLY A 247 -6.13 17.11 -5.42
C GLY A 247 -7.49 17.57 -4.89
N CYS A 248 -8.40 18.02 -5.76
CA CYS A 248 -9.78 18.32 -5.40
C CYS A 248 -10.76 17.30 -5.99
N LEU A 249 -11.88 17.08 -5.31
CA LEU A 249 -12.98 16.26 -5.83
C LEU A 249 -13.86 17.13 -6.73
N LYS A 250 -13.98 16.74 -8.01
CA LYS A 250 -14.82 17.40 -9.01
C LYS A 250 -15.85 16.42 -9.56
N CYS A 251 -17.06 16.90 -9.78
CA CYS A 251 -18.10 16.16 -10.48
C CYS A 251 -17.97 16.40 -11.98
N VAL A 252 -17.81 15.31 -12.74
CA VAL A 252 -17.74 15.37 -14.21
C VAL A 252 -19.07 15.82 -14.81
N SER A 253 -20.19 15.53 -14.14
CA SER A 253 -21.55 15.74 -14.68
C SER A 253 -22.07 17.16 -14.50
N CYS A 254 -21.83 17.80 -13.35
CA CYS A 254 -22.31 19.16 -13.08
C CYS A 254 -21.20 20.19 -12.85
N GLY A 255 -19.93 19.79 -12.86
CA GLY A 255 -18.79 20.69 -12.62
C GLY A 255 -18.60 21.11 -11.16
N TYR A 256 -19.41 20.62 -10.22
CA TYR A 256 -19.25 20.87 -8.79
C TYR A 256 -17.84 20.52 -8.31
N SER A 257 -17.22 21.39 -7.53
CA SER A 257 -15.92 21.15 -6.91
C SER A 257 -16.01 21.30 -5.40
N LYS A 258 -15.49 20.34 -4.64
CA LYS A 258 -15.47 20.44 -3.16
C LYS A 258 -14.53 21.53 -2.63
N CYS A 259 -13.71 22.14 -3.49
CA CYS A 259 -12.73 23.15 -3.11
C CYS A 259 -13.04 24.53 -3.73
N GLY A 260 -14.19 24.67 -4.41
CA GLY A 260 -14.68 25.91 -5.01
C GLY A 260 -16.03 26.28 -4.41
#